data_AF-A0A934FR47-F1
#
_entry.id   AF-A0A934FR47-F1
#
_cell.length_a   1.000
_cell.length_b   1.000
_cell.length_c   1.000
_cell.angle_alpha   90.00
_cell.angle_beta   90.00
_cell.angle_gamma   90.00
#
_symmetry.space_group_name_H-M   'P 1'
#
loop_
_entity.id
_entity.type
_entity.pdbx_description
1 polymer ?
#
loop_
_entity_poly.entity_id
_entity_poly.type
_entity_poly.pdbx_seq_one_letter_code
_entity_poly.pdbx_strand_id
1 'polypeptide(L)'
;MQPAIRWVGDEDGRLEVLDQTLLPDVERVLRIDDEDAAIDAISRLAVRGAPALGVVAAFATVLGVRARRPSDATSFTAALAASCERLAASRPTAVNLAAALARVRDAAAREPTLAALLRVARSLADDDARCCAALAQHGVGLVRDGATVLTHCNTGRLATAGDGTALGLLLEAHRRGVRFAVLAGETRPLLQGSRLTALELSKAGIAVELIVDSAAAGIIARGGIDLVLCGADRIARNGDVANKVGTYGLALAAATHDIPFWIVAPTGTFDLATPSGDGIPIEERDPREVLEFAGRRVAARGVSARNPAFDVTPARLLTGIVTEHGRISPVDRDSVEAHFQSRAPLIRSGLHESRGQSDKDGAQASGGAQADRTRAQDGGQAGPSKRSTHDASHGT
;
A
#
# COMPACT_ATOMS: atom_id res chain seq x y z
N MET A 1 5.16 24.38 3.67
CA MET A 1 5.82 23.31 2.91
C MET A 1 5.22 23.28 1.52
N GLN A 2 6.04 23.14 0.47
CA GLN A 2 5.56 23.04 -0.90
C GLN A 2 4.78 21.72 -1.13
N PRO A 3 3.92 21.63 -2.17
CA PRO A 3 3.26 20.37 -2.53
C PRO A 3 4.29 19.28 -2.85
N ALA A 4 4.02 18.03 -2.44
CA ALA A 4 4.92 16.91 -2.71
C ALA A 4 4.96 16.54 -4.21
N ILE A 5 3.82 16.72 -4.90
CA ILE A 5 3.64 16.40 -6.32
C ILE A 5 2.79 17.50 -6.96
N ARG A 6 3.18 17.98 -8.13
CA ARG A 6 2.43 18.98 -8.90
C ARG A 6 2.69 18.83 -10.39
N TRP A 7 1.64 18.89 -11.21
CA TRP A 7 1.79 19.14 -12.64
C TRP A 7 1.63 20.62 -12.96
N VAL A 8 2.48 21.17 -13.82
CA VAL A 8 2.47 22.58 -14.23
C VAL A 8 2.28 22.67 -15.75
N GLY A 9 1.23 23.36 -16.20
CA GLY A 9 0.85 23.49 -17.62
C GLY A 9 -0.12 22.41 -18.07
N ASP A 10 -0.32 22.29 -19.38
CA ASP A 10 -1.22 21.30 -20.01
C ASP A 10 -0.40 20.14 -20.60
N GLU A 11 -0.71 19.65 -21.81
CA GLU A 11 -0.03 18.46 -22.34
C GLU A 11 1.46 18.67 -22.61
N ASP A 12 1.89 19.92 -22.82
CA ASP A 12 3.29 20.35 -22.97
C ASP A 12 3.96 20.72 -21.64
N GLY A 13 3.22 20.59 -20.53
CA GLY A 13 3.65 20.89 -19.18
C GLY A 13 4.74 19.97 -18.62
N ARG A 14 4.98 20.09 -17.31
CA ARG A 14 5.99 19.29 -16.60
C ARG A 14 5.50 18.82 -15.24
N LEU A 15 6.13 17.77 -14.76
CA LEU A 15 5.93 17.25 -13.42
C LEU A 15 6.97 17.89 -12.47
N GLU A 16 6.51 18.33 -11.31
CA GLU A 16 7.34 18.85 -10.22
C GLU A 16 7.11 17.97 -8.98
N VAL A 17 8.20 17.53 -8.36
CA VAL A 17 8.15 16.70 -7.13
C VAL A 17 9.14 17.21 -6.09
N LEU A 18 8.80 17.15 -4.81
CA LEU A 18 9.73 17.50 -3.74
C LEU A 18 10.78 16.38 -3.57
N ASP A 19 12.07 16.71 -3.59
CA ASP A 19 13.17 15.75 -3.41
C ASP A 19 13.24 15.28 -1.95
N GLN A 20 12.55 14.19 -1.62
CA GLN A 20 12.54 13.66 -0.27
C GLN A 20 13.91 13.15 0.20
N THR A 21 14.86 12.91 -0.72
CA THR A 21 16.21 12.46 -0.35
C THR A 21 17.04 13.56 0.33
N LEU A 22 16.66 14.82 0.15
CA LEU A 22 17.35 15.97 0.76
C LEU A 22 16.68 16.48 2.03
N LEU A 23 15.51 15.96 2.38
CA LEU A 23 14.85 16.28 3.64
C LEU A 23 15.58 15.60 4.81
N PRO A 24 15.68 16.26 5.97
CA PRO A 24 15.01 17.51 6.34
C PRO A 24 15.76 18.80 5.97
N ASP A 25 17.00 18.71 5.50
CA ASP A 25 17.92 19.84 5.39
C ASP A 25 17.55 20.82 4.27
N VAL A 26 17.08 20.31 3.12
CA VAL A 26 16.80 21.14 1.94
C VAL A 26 15.45 20.77 1.32
N GLU A 27 14.53 21.74 1.28
CA GLU A 27 13.30 21.67 0.48
C GLU A 27 13.61 22.05 -0.99
N ARG A 28 13.97 21.06 -1.81
CA ARG A 28 14.21 21.25 -3.25
C ARG A 28 13.13 20.58 -4.09
N VAL A 29 12.53 21.33 -5.01
CA VAL A 29 11.66 20.77 -6.05
C VAL A 29 12.51 20.31 -7.23
N LEU A 30 12.31 19.05 -7.63
CA LEU A 30 12.80 18.49 -8.87
C LEU A 30 11.83 18.79 -9.98
N ARG A 31 12.35 19.24 -11.12
CA ARG A 31 11.63 19.28 -12.38
C ARG A 31 11.87 17.95 -13.09
N ILE A 32 10.79 17.24 -13.36
CA ILE A 32 10.80 15.95 -14.05
C ILE A 32 10.30 16.23 -15.47
N ASP A 33 11.26 16.36 -16.37
CA ASP A 33 11.00 16.78 -17.76
C ASP A 33 10.79 15.59 -18.71
N ASP A 34 11.22 14.39 -18.30
CA ASP A 34 11.09 13.15 -19.06
C ASP A 34 10.82 11.91 -18.16
N GLU A 35 10.57 10.78 -18.83
CA GLU A 35 10.30 9.48 -18.20
C GLU A 35 11.49 8.91 -17.43
N ASP A 36 12.72 9.19 -17.87
CA ASP A 36 13.94 8.65 -17.26
C ASP A 36 14.20 9.33 -15.91
N ALA A 37 14.01 10.64 -15.85
CA ALA A 37 14.05 11.42 -14.62
C ALA A 37 12.95 10.98 -13.64
N ALA A 38 11.77 10.60 -14.11
CA ALA A 38 10.70 10.08 -13.26
C ALA A 38 11.07 8.72 -12.64
N ILE A 39 11.62 7.81 -13.45
CA ILE A 39 12.09 6.50 -13.00
C ILE A 39 13.22 6.66 -11.98
N ASP A 40 14.21 7.52 -12.25
CA ASP A 40 15.28 7.83 -11.29
C ASP A 40 14.70 8.32 -9.95
N ALA A 41 13.80 9.31 -10.00
CA ALA A 41 13.17 9.88 -8.80
C ALA A 41 12.42 8.83 -7.97
N ILE A 42 11.74 7.88 -8.62
CA ILE A 42 11.07 6.75 -7.97
C ILE A 42 12.10 5.78 -7.37
N SER A 43 13.11 5.36 -8.14
CA SER A 43 14.07 4.33 -7.74
C SER A 43 14.99 4.78 -6.62
N ARG A 44 15.45 6.05 -6.64
CA ARG A 44 16.29 6.61 -5.57
C ARG A 44 15.51 7.15 -4.37
N LEU A 45 14.19 6.94 -4.35
CA LEU A 45 13.28 7.38 -3.29
C LEU A 45 13.18 8.90 -3.09
N ALA A 46 13.37 9.69 -4.17
CA ALA A 46 13.01 11.10 -4.15
C ALA A 46 11.49 11.28 -4.03
N VAL A 47 10.72 10.32 -4.56
CA VAL A 47 9.28 10.16 -4.32
C VAL A 47 9.05 8.80 -3.68
N ARG A 48 8.22 8.76 -2.63
CA ARG A 48 7.80 7.54 -1.94
C ARG A 48 6.43 7.72 -1.31
N GLY A 49 5.87 6.61 -0.81
CA GLY A 49 4.48 6.50 -0.39
C GLY A 49 3.65 5.87 -1.50
N ALA A 50 2.91 4.81 -1.16
CA ALA A 50 2.21 4.03 -2.17
C ALA A 50 1.26 4.90 -3.03
N PRO A 51 0.46 5.83 -2.47
CA PRO A 51 -0.37 6.71 -3.28
C PRO A 51 0.42 7.68 -4.16
N ALA A 52 1.45 8.32 -3.61
CA ALA A 52 2.33 9.25 -4.35
C ALA A 52 2.99 8.60 -5.58
N LEU A 53 3.45 7.35 -5.45
CA LEU A 53 4.05 6.60 -6.56
C LEU A 53 3.09 6.38 -7.72
N GLY A 54 1.81 6.09 -7.43
CA GLY A 54 0.78 5.93 -8.47
C GLY A 54 0.53 7.22 -9.25
N VAL A 55 0.42 8.35 -8.54
CA VAL A 55 0.21 9.67 -9.16
C VAL A 55 1.41 10.09 -10.01
N VAL A 56 2.64 9.93 -9.49
CA VAL A 56 3.86 10.25 -10.24
C VAL A 56 4.01 9.37 -11.48
N ALA A 57 3.75 8.06 -11.37
CA ALA A 57 3.79 7.16 -12.52
C ALA A 57 2.76 7.56 -13.58
N ALA A 58 1.54 7.94 -13.19
CA ALA A 58 0.52 8.40 -14.14
C ALA A 58 0.97 9.67 -14.89
N PHE A 59 1.51 10.68 -14.20
CA PHE A 59 2.07 11.85 -14.87
C PHE A 59 3.28 11.52 -15.75
N ALA A 60 4.14 10.59 -15.32
CA ALA A 60 5.30 10.16 -16.09
C ALA A 60 4.90 9.51 -17.43
N THR A 61 3.74 8.83 -17.51
CA THR A 61 3.25 8.31 -18.80
C THR A 61 2.96 9.41 -19.82
N VAL A 62 2.49 10.59 -19.39
CA VAL A 62 2.28 11.75 -20.27
C VAL A 62 3.61 12.18 -20.89
N LEU A 63 4.66 12.29 -20.05
CA LEU A 63 6.01 12.65 -20.49
C LEU A 63 6.57 11.60 -21.46
N GLY A 64 6.46 10.31 -21.12
CA GLY A 64 6.97 9.20 -21.91
C GLY A 64 6.29 9.08 -23.28
N VAL A 65 4.98 9.22 -23.36
CA VAL A 65 4.24 9.16 -24.63
C VAL A 65 4.53 10.41 -25.48
N ARG A 66 4.58 11.60 -24.85
CA ARG A 66 4.91 12.85 -25.54
C ARG A 66 6.29 12.82 -26.20
N ALA A 67 7.30 12.30 -25.50
CA ALA A 67 8.66 12.19 -26.03
C ALA A 67 8.75 11.31 -27.29
N ARG A 68 7.88 10.29 -27.40
CA ARG A 68 7.83 9.35 -28.53
C ARG A 68 7.09 9.88 -29.76
N ARG A 69 6.37 11.00 -29.64
CA ARG A 69 5.68 11.70 -30.75
C ARG A 69 4.84 10.78 -31.65
N PRO A 70 3.87 10.03 -31.09
CA PRO A 70 3.00 9.16 -31.88
C PRO A 70 2.20 9.97 -32.92
N SER A 71 2.05 9.43 -34.13
CA SER A 71 1.34 10.07 -35.24
C SER A 71 -0.07 9.51 -35.48
N ASP A 72 -0.39 8.38 -34.86
CA ASP A 72 -1.66 7.66 -35.00
C ASP A 72 -1.98 6.85 -33.73
N ALA A 73 -3.18 6.23 -33.69
CA ALA A 73 -3.62 5.47 -32.53
C ALA A 73 -2.76 4.22 -32.23
N THR A 74 -2.21 3.58 -33.27
CA THR A 74 -1.37 2.38 -33.13
C THR A 74 -0.04 2.74 -32.47
N SER A 75 0.64 3.77 -32.99
CA SER A 75 1.88 4.30 -32.43
C SER A 75 1.67 4.89 -31.03
N PHE A 76 0.51 5.50 -30.75
CA PHE A 76 0.16 5.97 -29.41
C PHE A 76 0.05 4.80 -28.41
N THR A 77 -0.66 3.75 -28.80
CA THR A 77 -0.82 2.54 -27.98
C THR A 77 0.53 1.89 -27.69
N ALA A 78 1.39 1.76 -28.70
CA ALA A 78 2.74 1.23 -28.54
C ALA A 78 3.61 2.11 -27.61
N ALA A 79 3.55 3.43 -27.78
CA ALA A 79 4.27 4.38 -26.93
C ALA A 79 3.82 4.28 -25.46
N LEU A 80 2.52 4.17 -25.21
CA LEU A 80 1.96 4.04 -23.88
C LEU A 80 2.32 2.70 -23.24
N ALA A 81 2.24 1.59 -24.00
CA ALA A 81 2.61 0.27 -23.52
C ALA A 81 4.09 0.25 -23.06
N ALA A 82 4.99 0.76 -23.89
CA ALA A 82 6.40 0.88 -23.54
C ALA A 82 6.63 1.74 -22.29
N SER A 83 5.90 2.86 -22.15
CA SER A 83 6.00 3.72 -20.98
C SER A 83 5.54 3.02 -19.69
N CYS A 84 4.38 2.35 -19.75
CA CYS A 84 3.84 1.61 -18.62
C CYS A 84 4.76 0.46 -18.18
N GLU A 85 5.37 -0.27 -19.12
CA GLU A 85 6.31 -1.35 -18.82
C GLU A 85 7.53 -0.83 -18.05
N ARG A 86 8.15 0.26 -18.53
CA ARG A 86 9.31 0.87 -17.89
C ARG A 86 8.99 1.39 -16.48
N LEU A 87 7.87 2.07 -16.32
CA LEU A 87 7.44 2.58 -15.02
C LEU A 87 7.09 1.46 -14.04
N ALA A 88 6.42 0.39 -14.49
CA ALA A 88 6.12 -0.77 -13.66
C ALA A 88 7.40 -1.48 -13.18
N ALA A 89 8.42 -1.58 -14.04
CA ALA A 89 9.70 -2.19 -13.71
C ALA A 89 10.52 -1.38 -12.67
N SER A 90 10.24 -0.08 -12.50
CA SER A 90 10.97 0.76 -11.53
C SER A 90 10.81 0.26 -10.08
N ARG A 91 9.63 -0.28 -9.73
CA ARG A 91 9.30 -0.86 -8.42
C ARG A 91 8.21 -1.95 -8.55
N PRO A 92 8.57 -3.19 -8.93
CA PRO A 92 7.60 -4.25 -9.27
C PRO A 92 6.63 -4.64 -8.14
N THR A 93 6.98 -4.38 -6.88
CA THR A 93 6.15 -4.69 -5.70
C THR A 93 5.12 -3.60 -5.35
N ALA A 94 5.18 -2.44 -6.02
CA ALA A 94 4.32 -1.29 -5.74
C ALA A 94 2.93 -1.43 -6.41
N VAL A 95 1.97 -1.99 -5.67
CA VAL A 95 0.60 -2.26 -6.18
C VAL A 95 -0.11 -0.99 -6.65
N ASN A 96 -0.01 0.11 -5.91
CA ASN A 96 -0.64 1.38 -6.27
C ASN A 96 -0.10 1.96 -7.58
N LEU A 97 1.19 1.74 -7.87
CA LEU A 97 1.80 2.12 -9.14
C LEU A 97 1.17 1.31 -10.28
N ALA A 98 1.10 -0.01 -10.12
CA ALA A 98 0.49 -0.89 -11.13
C ALA A 98 -1.00 -0.56 -11.37
N ALA A 99 -1.76 -0.27 -10.31
CA ALA A 99 -3.16 0.12 -10.40
C ALA A 99 -3.37 1.47 -11.10
N ALA A 100 -2.51 2.46 -10.83
CA ALA A 100 -2.55 3.74 -11.52
C ALA A 100 -2.27 3.58 -13.02
N LEU A 101 -1.24 2.79 -13.39
CA LEU A 101 -0.94 2.50 -14.79
C LEU A 101 -2.08 1.75 -15.50
N ALA A 102 -2.82 0.88 -14.79
CA ALA A 102 -4.01 0.24 -15.35
C ALA A 102 -5.09 1.28 -15.71
N ARG A 103 -5.40 2.20 -14.79
CA ARG A 103 -6.35 3.30 -15.05
C ARG A 103 -5.93 4.18 -16.23
N VAL A 104 -4.63 4.43 -16.39
CA VAL A 104 -4.08 5.15 -17.54
C VAL A 104 -4.33 4.40 -18.85
N ARG A 105 -4.05 3.09 -18.90
CA ARG A 105 -4.33 2.25 -20.08
C ARG A 105 -5.82 2.23 -20.44
N ASP A 106 -6.70 2.12 -19.45
CA ASP A 106 -8.15 2.11 -19.67
C ASP A 106 -8.68 3.45 -20.19
N ALA A 107 -8.06 4.57 -19.81
CA ALA A 107 -8.38 5.88 -20.36
C ALA A 107 -7.94 5.96 -21.82
N ALA A 108 -6.71 5.55 -22.11
CA ALA A 108 -6.13 5.59 -23.46
C ALA A 108 -6.86 4.68 -24.46
N ALA A 109 -7.38 3.53 -24.01
CA ALA A 109 -8.18 2.63 -24.84
C ALA A 109 -9.48 3.27 -25.35
N ARG A 110 -10.01 4.27 -24.62
CA ARG A 110 -11.19 5.04 -24.99
C ARG A 110 -10.83 6.29 -25.79
N GLU A 111 -9.73 6.95 -25.41
CA GLU A 111 -9.28 8.20 -26.01
C GLU A 111 -7.74 8.23 -26.04
N PRO A 112 -7.09 7.83 -27.14
CA PRO A 112 -5.63 7.73 -27.23
C PRO A 112 -4.99 9.11 -27.49
N THR A 113 -5.15 10.04 -26.54
CA THR A 113 -4.62 11.41 -26.61
C THR A 113 -3.81 11.74 -25.36
N LEU A 114 -2.82 12.64 -25.48
CA LEU A 114 -2.08 13.15 -24.31
C LEU A 114 -3.02 13.86 -23.32
N ALA A 115 -4.05 14.54 -23.83
CA ALA A 115 -5.09 15.19 -23.05
C ALA A 115 -5.81 14.18 -22.13
N ALA A 116 -6.17 13.01 -22.65
CA ALA A 116 -6.81 11.95 -21.86
C ALA A 116 -5.88 11.40 -20.77
N LEU A 117 -4.59 11.17 -21.09
CA LEU A 117 -3.59 10.72 -20.11
C LEU A 117 -3.42 11.75 -18.99
N LEU A 118 -3.31 13.03 -19.35
CA LEU A 118 -3.16 14.09 -18.36
C LEU A 118 -4.41 14.24 -17.49
N ARG A 119 -5.60 14.11 -18.07
CA ARG A 119 -6.88 14.16 -17.35
C ARG A 119 -6.98 13.03 -16.32
N VAL A 120 -6.63 11.79 -16.69
CA VAL A 120 -6.65 10.67 -15.73
C VAL A 120 -5.56 10.81 -14.67
N ALA A 121 -4.37 11.33 -15.01
CA ALA A 121 -3.31 11.58 -14.02
C ALA A 121 -3.71 12.67 -13.00
N ARG A 122 -4.32 13.78 -13.47
CA ARG A 122 -4.90 14.81 -12.59
C ARG A 122 -6.02 14.23 -11.72
N SER A 123 -6.92 13.44 -12.31
CA SER A 123 -8.00 12.76 -11.57
C SER A 123 -7.46 11.82 -10.49
N LEU A 124 -6.36 11.11 -10.74
CA LEU A 124 -5.72 10.25 -9.74
C LEU A 124 -5.19 11.05 -8.54
N ALA A 125 -4.57 12.21 -8.78
CA ALA A 125 -4.12 13.10 -7.73
C ALA A 125 -5.31 13.65 -6.91
N ASP A 126 -6.37 14.08 -7.59
CA ASP A 126 -7.57 14.61 -6.96
C ASP A 126 -8.33 13.54 -6.16
N ASP A 127 -8.41 12.31 -6.69
CA ASP A 127 -8.99 11.14 -6.02
C ASP A 127 -8.23 10.85 -4.72
N ASP A 128 -6.90 10.83 -4.77
CA ASP A 128 -6.07 10.57 -3.60
C ASP A 128 -6.19 11.68 -2.54
N ALA A 129 -6.25 12.95 -2.96
CA ALA A 129 -6.48 14.06 -2.04
C ALA A 129 -7.86 13.97 -1.35
N ARG A 130 -8.92 13.64 -2.09
CA ARG A 130 -10.25 13.39 -1.53
C ARG A 130 -10.24 12.19 -0.58
N CYS A 131 -9.52 11.13 -0.93
CA CYS A 131 -9.38 9.94 -0.11
C CYS A 131 -8.68 10.25 1.23
N CYS A 132 -7.58 11.02 1.20
CA CYS A 132 -6.89 11.51 2.40
C CYS A 132 -7.84 12.30 3.31
N ALA A 133 -8.64 13.21 2.75
CA ALA A 133 -9.62 13.99 3.51
C ALA A 133 -10.70 13.10 4.17
N ALA A 134 -11.22 12.12 3.44
CA ALA A 134 -12.21 11.19 3.97
C ALA A 134 -11.62 10.25 5.06
N LEU A 135 -10.40 9.76 4.88
CA LEU A 135 -9.66 9.01 5.91
C LEU A 135 -9.55 9.81 7.21
N ALA A 136 -9.15 11.08 7.11
CA ALA A 136 -9.06 11.97 8.25
C ALA A 136 -10.42 12.18 8.91
N GLN A 137 -11.48 12.46 8.13
CA GLN A 137 -12.84 12.63 8.65
C GLN A 137 -13.34 11.40 9.43
N HIS A 138 -13.11 10.19 8.89
CA HIS A 138 -13.53 8.97 9.56
C HIS A 138 -12.66 8.60 10.75
N GLY A 139 -11.39 9.02 10.78
CA GLY A 139 -10.43 8.64 11.82
C GLY A 139 -10.25 9.64 12.96
N VAL A 140 -10.50 10.93 12.73
CA VAL A 140 -10.11 12.03 13.64
C VAL A 140 -10.61 11.84 15.08
N GLY A 141 -11.80 11.26 15.27
CA GLY A 141 -12.35 10.97 16.60
C GLY A 141 -11.60 9.91 17.41
N LEU A 142 -10.57 9.26 16.85
CA LEU A 142 -9.66 8.37 17.58
C LEU A 142 -8.67 9.15 18.46
N VAL A 143 -8.35 10.39 18.08
CA VAL A 143 -7.41 11.25 18.83
C VAL A 143 -8.20 12.02 19.89
N ARG A 144 -7.91 11.74 21.16
CA ARG A 144 -8.55 12.39 22.30
C ARG A 144 -7.74 13.62 22.73
N ASP A 145 -8.41 14.59 23.34
CA ASP A 145 -7.70 15.73 23.96
C ASP A 145 -6.80 15.23 25.10
N GLY A 146 -5.57 15.73 25.15
CA GLY A 146 -4.52 15.31 26.07
C GLY A 146 -3.83 13.99 25.70
N ALA A 147 -4.19 13.35 24.58
CA ALA A 147 -3.62 12.06 24.20
C ALA A 147 -2.16 12.16 23.75
N THR A 148 -1.43 11.07 23.92
CA THR A 148 -0.12 10.85 23.33
C THR A 148 -0.22 9.75 22.28
N VAL A 149 0.08 10.10 21.02
CA VAL A 149 -0.01 9.20 19.88
C VAL A 149 1.37 8.71 19.46
N LEU A 150 1.57 7.39 19.36
CA LEU A 150 2.77 6.81 18.79
C LEU A 150 2.55 6.48 17.30
N THR A 151 3.50 6.86 16.46
CA THR A 151 3.47 6.55 15.01
C THR A 151 4.81 6.04 14.50
N HIS A 152 4.78 5.43 13.32
CA HIS A 152 5.94 4.81 12.67
C HIS A 152 5.96 5.12 11.17
N CYS A 153 7.16 5.22 10.60
CA CYS A 153 7.39 5.62 9.21
C CYS A 153 6.90 7.06 8.93
N ASN A 154 6.51 7.32 7.68
CA ASN A 154 5.91 8.57 7.22
C ASN A 154 4.69 8.26 6.35
N THR A 155 3.54 8.77 6.78
CA THR A 155 2.22 8.51 6.19
C THR A 155 1.45 9.82 6.00
N GLY A 156 2.20 10.91 5.85
CA GLY A 156 1.68 12.25 5.72
C GLY A 156 1.63 12.75 4.30
N ARG A 157 1.64 14.07 4.16
CA ARG A 157 1.50 14.73 2.85
C ARG A 157 2.65 14.45 1.88
N LEU A 158 3.78 13.98 2.39
CA LEU A 158 4.92 13.58 1.58
C LEU A 158 4.72 12.19 0.96
N ALA A 159 3.82 11.37 1.51
CA ALA A 159 3.52 10.03 1.04
C ALA A 159 2.31 9.96 0.09
N THR A 160 1.59 11.08 -0.11
CA THR A 160 0.35 11.16 -0.88
C THR A 160 0.30 12.44 -1.74
N ALA A 161 -0.73 12.60 -2.56
CA ALA A 161 -1.08 13.85 -3.24
C ALA A 161 -1.99 14.76 -2.38
N GLY A 162 -2.40 14.30 -1.20
CA GLY A 162 -3.21 15.03 -0.23
C GLY A 162 -2.46 15.35 1.07
N ASP A 163 -3.20 15.44 2.18
CA ASP A 163 -2.64 15.71 3.51
C ASP A 163 -2.07 14.46 4.22
N GLY A 164 -2.19 13.28 3.60
CA GLY A 164 -1.71 12.00 4.14
C GLY A 164 -2.82 11.10 4.69
N THR A 165 -2.42 9.95 5.21
CA THR A 165 -3.31 8.98 5.86
C THR A 165 -3.29 9.16 7.39
N ALA A 166 -2.43 8.45 8.12
CA ALA A 166 -2.36 8.55 9.58
C ALA A 166 -1.90 9.94 10.04
N LEU A 167 -0.88 10.55 9.41
CA LEU A 167 -0.52 11.93 9.77
C LEU A 167 -1.55 12.95 9.29
N GLY A 168 -2.28 12.67 8.20
CA GLY A 168 -3.40 13.51 7.74
C GLY A 168 -4.55 13.55 8.77
N LEU A 169 -4.83 12.42 9.42
CA LEU A 169 -5.75 12.33 10.55
C LEU A 169 -5.28 13.18 11.74
N LEU A 170 -4.00 13.11 12.11
CA LEU A 170 -3.43 13.94 13.18
C LEU A 170 -3.50 15.43 12.83
N LEU A 171 -3.20 15.78 11.58
CA LEU A 171 -3.30 17.16 11.09
C LEU A 171 -4.73 17.68 11.19
N GLU A 172 -5.73 16.86 10.85
CA GLU A 172 -7.14 17.21 10.99
C GLU A 172 -7.56 17.35 12.46
N ALA A 173 -7.09 16.48 13.36
CA ALA A 173 -7.34 16.62 14.79
C ALA A 173 -6.78 17.94 15.33
N HIS A 174 -5.57 18.30 14.90
CA HIS A 174 -4.91 19.55 15.26
C HIS A 174 -5.68 20.78 14.74
N ARG A 175 -6.14 20.75 13.48
CA ARG A 175 -6.98 21.82 12.89
C ARG A 175 -8.29 22.03 13.65
N ARG A 176 -8.84 20.97 14.26
CA ARG A 176 -10.03 21.03 15.12
C ARG A 176 -9.73 21.51 16.55
N GLY A 177 -8.49 21.84 16.87
CA GLY A 177 -8.08 22.31 18.19
C GLY A 177 -7.91 21.23 19.24
N VAL A 178 -7.87 19.94 18.85
CA VAL A 178 -7.56 18.85 19.77
C VAL A 178 -6.09 18.94 20.17
N ARG A 179 -5.81 18.95 21.48
CA ARG A 179 -4.44 18.99 21.99
C ARG A 179 -3.93 17.57 22.16
N PHE A 180 -2.78 17.26 21.58
CA PHE A 180 -2.13 15.96 21.70
C PHE A 180 -0.63 16.11 21.43
N ALA A 181 0.15 15.11 21.83
CA ALA A 181 1.56 14.98 21.48
C ALA A 181 1.78 13.74 20.62
N VAL A 182 2.83 13.76 19.79
CA VAL A 182 3.22 12.62 18.94
C VAL A 182 4.59 12.13 19.34
N LEU A 183 4.72 10.82 19.58
CA LEU A 183 6.01 10.14 19.53
C LEU A 183 6.16 9.51 18.15
N ALA A 184 7.26 9.80 17.46
CA ALA A 184 7.58 9.22 16.17
C ALA A 184 8.82 8.34 16.30
N GLY A 185 8.70 7.05 15.96
CA GLY A 185 9.86 6.18 15.77
C GLY A 185 10.73 6.72 14.63
N GLU A 186 12.05 6.82 14.81
CA GLU A 186 12.95 7.35 13.78
C GLU A 186 12.85 6.57 12.45
N THR A 187 12.46 5.29 12.52
CA THR A 187 12.20 4.38 11.39
C THR A 187 13.46 4.04 10.61
N ARG A 188 14.39 3.31 11.22
CA ARG A 188 15.54 2.72 10.52
C ARG A 188 15.08 1.69 9.46
N PRO A 189 15.87 1.49 8.38
CA PRO A 189 17.16 2.15 8.13
C PRO A 189 17.07 3.53 7.47
N LEU A 190 15.96 3.85 6.78
CA LEU A 190 15.87 5.04 5.93
C LEU A 190 15.49 6.34 6.66
N LEU A 191 15.19 6.23 7.94
CA LEU A 191 14.91 7.34 8.84
C LEU A 191 13.70 8.18 8.43
N GLN A 192 12.63 7.55 7.98
CA GLN A 192 11.41 8.25 7.55
C GLN A 192 10.79 9.08 8.68
N GLY A 193 10.75 8.52 9.89
CA GLY A 193 10.13 9.20 11.02
C GLY A 193 10.89 10.45 11.43
N SER A 194 12.23 10.36 11.52
CA SER A 194 13.05 11.52 11.88
C SER A 194 13.16 12.55 10.76
N ARG A 195 13.30 12.12 9.51
CA ARG A 195 13.54 13.05 8.38
C ARG A 195 12.27 13.68 7.84
N LEU A 196 11.16 12.95 7.84
CA LEU A 196 9.91 13.39 7.20
C LEU A 196 8.80 13.66 8.20
N THR A 197 8.47 12.68 9.05
CA THR A 197 7.34 12.79 9.98
C THR A 197 7.56 13.91 10.98
N ALA A 198 8.72 13.95 11.64
CA ALA A 198 9.06 15.05 12.52
C ALA A 198 9.08 16.41 11.80
N LEU A 199 9.58 16.45 10.56
CA LEU A 199 9.61 17.67 9.76
C LEU A 199 8.19 18.22 9.48
N GLU A 200 7.29 17.37 9.01
CA GLU A 200 5.94 17.81 8.64
C GLU A 200 5.07 18.14 9.85
N LEU A 201 5.16 17.35 10.93
CA LEU A 201 4.42 17.61 12.17
C LEU A 201 4.90 18.89 12.85
N SER A 202 6.24 19.08 12.94
CA SER A 202 6.81 20.29 13.51
C SER A 202 6.41 21.53 12.72
N LYS A 203 6.43 21.48 11.38
CA LYS A 203 5.97 22.58 10.52
C LYS A 203 4.48 22.86 10.64
N ALA A 204 3.68 21.86 10.98
CA ALA A 204 2.25 22.02 11.25
C ALA A 204 1.95 22.56 12.65
N GLY A 205 2.96 22.73 13.52
CA GLY A 205 2.76 23.16 14.91
C GLY A 205 2.29 22.04 15.85
N ILE A 206 2.41 20.78 15.43
CA ILE A 206 2.07 19.62 16.25
C ILE A 206 3.31 19.23 17.07
N ALA A 207 3.14 19.10 18.38
CA ALA A 207 4.22 18.66 19.28
C ALA A 207 4.65 17.23 18.91
N VAL A 208 5.93 17.07 18.55
CA VAL A 208 6.49 15.78 18.15
C VAL A 208 7.83 15.54 18.86
N GLU A 209 7.99 14.34 19.41
CA GLU A 209 9.23 13.83 19.98
C GLU A 209 9.70 12.62 19.18
N LEU A 210 11.01 12.54 18.92
CA LEU A 210 11.61 11.41 18.22
C LEU A 210 12.12 10.37 19.22
N ILE A 211 11.83 9.11 18.91
CA ILE A 211 12.36 7.97 19.66
C ILE A 211 13.14 7.05 18.73
N VAL A 212 14.19 6.41 19.25
CA VAL A 212 14.79 5.27 18.55
C VAL A 212 13.80 4.11 18.54
N ASP A 213 13.72 3.38 17.43
CA ASP A 213 12.69 2.35 17.23
C ASP A 213 12.69 1.29 18.36
N SER A 214 13.87 0.93 18.85
CA SER A 214 14.05 -0.05 19.94
C SER A 214 13.57 0.42 21.31
N ALA A 215 13.36 1.73 21.50
CA ALA A 215 12.82 2.27 22.76
C ALA A 215 11.29 2.17 22.83
N ALA A 216 10.61 2.01 21.70
CA ALA A 216 9.15 2.12 21.62
C ALA A 216 8.41 1.13 22.54
N ALA A 217 8.81 -0.14 22.56
CA ALA A 217 8.19 -1.14 23.44
C ALA A 217 8.41 -0.81 24.93
N GLY A 218 9.59 -0.31 25.29
CA GLY A 218 9.88 0.11 26.66
C GLY A 218 9.10 1.36 27.08
N ILE A 219 8.83 2.27 26.15
CA ILE A 219 8.00 3.45 26.38
C ILE A 219 6.53 3.04 26.56
N ILE A 220 6.01 2.20 25.67
CA ILE A 220 4.67 1.60 25.80
C ILE A 220 4.51 0.93 27.17
N ALA A 221 5.48 0.12 27.59
CA ALA A 221 5.42 -0.59 28.87
C ALA A 221 5.48 0.32 30.11
N ARG A 222 6.09 1.49 30.01
CA ARG A 222 6.12 2.50 31.09
C ARG A 222 4.81 3.31 31.17
N GLY A 223 3.93 3.17 30.19
CA GLY A 223 2.69 3.94 30.07
C GLY A 223 2.92 5.31 29.43
N GLY A 224 1.82 6.04 29.22
CA GLY A 224 1.84 7.37 28.60
C GLY A 224 1.71 7.38 27.07
N ILE A 225 1.37 6.26 26.45
CA ILE A 225 0.89 6.19 25.07
C ILE A 225 -0.59 5.83 25.11
N ASP A 226 -1.43 6.59 24.41
CA ASP A 226 -2.89 6.42 24.40
C ASP A 226 -3.42 5.78 23.12
N LEU A 227 -2.63 5.84 22.04
CA LEU A 227 -3.00 5.39 20.71
C LEU A 227 -1.73 5.10 19.90
N VAL A 228 -1.69 3.96 19.21
CA VAL A 228 -0.74 3.73 18.12
C VAL A 228 -1.46 3.90 16.79
N LEU A 229 -0.90 4.72 15.91
CA LEU A 229 -1.49 5.04 14.61
C LEU A 229 -0.46 4.89 13.49
N CYS A 230 -0.71 3.97 12.56
CA CYS A 230 0.18 3.68 11.44
C CYS A 230 -0.58 3.69 10.10
N GLY A 231 0.17 3.73 9.00
CA GLY A 231 -0.36 3.46 7.65
C GLY A 231 -0.24 1.99 7.29
N ALA A 232 -0.41 1.70 6.00
CA ALA A 232 -0.17 0.38 5.43
C ALA A 232 0.38 0.52 4.00
N ASP A 233 1.17 -0.47 3.58
CA ASP A 233 1.60 -0.64 2.19
C ASP A 233 0.72 -1.67 1.46
N ARG A 234 0.22 -2.69 2.17
CA ARG A 234 -0.73 -3.68 1.65
C ARG A 234 -1.56 -4.29 2.77
N ILE A 235 -2.84 -4.56 2.52
CA ILE A 235 -3.73 -5.24 3.47
C ILE A 235 -4.32 -6.46 2.79
N ALA A 236 -4.13 -7.66 3.36
CA ALA A 236 -4.69 -8.90 2.82
C ALA A 236 -6.20 -9.02 3.11
N ARG A 237 -6.88 -9.99 2.48
CA ARG A 237 -8.32 -10.23 2.65
C ARG A 237 -8.73 -10.49 4.11
N ASN A 238 -7.90 -11.14 4.90
CA ASN A 238 -8.17 -11.37 6.33
C ASN A 238 -7.88 -10.15 7.24
N GLY A 239 -7.37 -9.05 6.68
CA GLY A 239 -7.00 -7.85 7.41
C GLY A 239 -5.55 -7.81 7.91
N ASP A 240 -4.71 -8.82 7.61
CA ASP A 240 -3.28 -8.74 7.92
C ASP A 240 -2.64 -7.61 7.13
N VAL A 241 -1.76 -6.86 7.80
CA VAL A 241 -1.20 -5.62 7.27
C VAL A 241 0.29 -5.73 7.07
N ALA A 242 0.75 -5.54 5.84
CA ALA A 242 2.15 -5.24 5.57
C ALA A 242 2.37 -3.72 5.68
N ASN A 243 3.30 -3.31 6.53
CA ASN A 243 3.73 -1.92 6.68
C ASN A 243 5.24 -1.88 6.96
N LYS A 244 5.81 -0.68 7.05
CA LYS A 244 7.24 -0.47 7.34
C LYS A 244 7.75 -1.34 8.50
N VAL A 245 8.89 -1.98 8.28
CA VAL A 245 9.56 -2.81 9.30
C VAL A 245 9.64 -2.09 10.65
N GLY A 246 9.30 -2.78 11.72
CA GLY A 246 9.08 -2.26 13.07
C GLY A 246 7.60 -2.17 13.45
N THR A 247 6.66 -2.12 12.49
CA THR A 247 5.22 -2.01 12.77
C THR A 247 4.71 -3.21 13.57
N TYR A 248 5.11 -4.43 13.20
CA TYR A 248 4.74 -5.64 13.93
C TYR A 248 5.21 -5.61 15.38
N GLY A 249 6.44 -5.12 15.63
CA GLY A 249 6.96 -4.96 16.99
C GLY A 249 6.15 -3.99 17.85
N LEU A 250 5.71 -2.88 17.25
CA LEU A 250 4.80 -1.94 17.92
C LEU A 250 3.44 -2.57 18.22
N ALA A 251 2.91 -3.38 17.30
CA ALA A 251 1.61 -4.03 17.46
C ALA A 251 1.63 -5.06 18.60
N LEU A 252 2.73 -5.83 18.72
CA LEU A 252 2.93 -6.74 19.85
C LEU A 252 2.97 -6.00 21.19
N ALA A 253 3.72 -4.91 21.27
CA ALA A 253 3.83 -4.11 22.48
C ALA A 253 2.49 -3.47 22.85
N ALA A 254 1.80 -2.87 21.88
CA ALA A 254 0.49 -2.24 22.10
C ALA A 254 -0.55 -3.26 22.59
N ALA A 255 -0.64 -4.43 21.95
CA ALA A 255 -1.57 -5.48 22.34
C ALA A 255 -1.28 -6.04 23.74
N THR A 256 -0.01 -6.12 24.15
CA THR A 256 0.38 -6.59 25.49
C THR A 256 -0.01 -5.61 26.59
N HIS A 257 -0.15 -4.32 26.25
CA HIS A 257 -0.43 -3.23 27.19
C HIS A 257 -1.81 -2.58 26.95
N ASP A 258 -2.71 -3.27 26.24
CA ASP A 258 -4.07 -2.81 25.95
C ASP A 258 -4.15 -1.41 25.31
N ILE A 259 -3.14 -1.03 24.53
CA ILE A 259 -3.10 0.24 23.80
C ILE A 259 -3.79 0.05 22.45
N PRO A 260 -4.78 0.89 22.09
CA PRO A 260 -5.42 0.82 20.79
C PRO A 260 -4.42 0.97 19.63
N PHE A 261 -4.42 0.02 18.70
CA PHE A 261 -3.58 0.06 17.50
C PHE A 261 -4.46 0.18 16.26
N TRP A 262 -4.36 1.32 15.57
CA TRP A 262 -5.14 1.62 14.38
C TRP A 262 -4.28 1.77 13.13
N ILE A 263 -4.77 1.19 12.04
CA ILE A 263 -4.23 1.39 10.70
C ILE A 263 -5.10 2.40 9.95
N VAL A 264 -4.49 3.35 9.25
CA VAL A 264 -5.20 4.32 8.40
C VAL A 264 -4.73 4.13 6.96
N ALA A 265 -5.58 3.55 6.14
CA ALA A 265 -5.24 3.19 4.77
C ALA A 265 -6.48 3.24 3.85
N PRO A 266 -6.32 3.72 2.61
CA PRO A 266 -7.42 3.72 1.65
C PRO A 266 -7.80 2.30 1.22
N THR A 267 -9.04 2.10 0.77
CA THR A 267 -9.51 0.80 0.27
C THR A 267 -8.66 0.27 -0.88
N GLY A 268 -8.05 1.15 -1.68
CA GLY A 268 -7.09 0.79 -2.73
C GLY A 268 -5.80 0.11 -2.22
N THR A 269 -5.55 0.09 -0.91
CA THR A 269 -4.42 -0.64 -0.28
C THR A 269 -4.77 -2.11 0.00
N PHE A 270 -6.05 -2.48 -0.08
CA PHE A 270 -6.50 -3.85 0.16
C PHE A 270 -6.26 -4.70 -1.08
N ASP A 271 -5.47 -5.75 -0.92
CA ASP A 271 -5.28 -6.81 -1.88
C ASP A 271 -6.20 -7.97 -1.51
N LEU A 272 -7.47 -7.86 -1.94
CA LEU A 272 -8.48 -8.89 -1.67
C LEU A 272 -8.18 -10.20 -2.40
N ALA A 273 -7.25 -10.25 -3.35
CA ALA A 273 -6.84 -11.51 -3.99
C ALA A 273 -5.92 -12.32 -3.07
N THR A 274 -5.13 -11.65 -2.22
CA THR A 274 -4.24 -12.28 -1.24
C THR A 274 -5.01 -12.70 0.03
N PRO A 275 -5.14 -14.00 0.35
CA PRO A 275 -5.99 -14.47 1.46
C PRO A 275 -5.52 -14.03 2.86
N SER A 276 -4.22 -14.06 3.11
CA SER A 276 -3.60 -13.72 4.39
C SER A 276 -2.24 -13.05 4.20
N GLY A 277 -1.68 -12.52 5.29
CA GLY A 277 -0.37 -11.88 5.30
C GLY A 277 0.78 -12.76 4.83
N ASP A 278 0.65 -14.09 4.95
CA ASP A 278 1.66 -15.07 4.48
C ASP A 278 1.88 -15.01 2.96
N GLY A 279 0.88 -14.53 2.21
CA GLY A 279 0.96 -14.36 0.76
C GLY A 279 1.59 -13.04 0.33
N ILE A 280 1.91 -12.13 1.26
CA ILE A 280 2.46 -10.82 0.93
C ILE A 280 3.99 -10.93 0.71
N PRO A 281 4.50 -10.62 -0.50
CA PRO A 281 5.93 -10.62 -0.75
C PRO A 281 6.61 -9.46 0.00
N ILE A 282 7.68 -9.77 0.72
CA ILE A 282 8.48 -8.77 1.46
C ILE A 282 9.70 -8.37 0.63
N GLU A 283 9.81 -7.07 0.35
CA GLU A 283 10.96 -6.47 -0.35
C GLU A 283 12.21 -6.53 0.55
N GLU A 284 13.24 -7.28 0.13
CA GLU A 284 14.59 -7.19 0.70
C GLU A 284 15.38 -6.10 -0.04
N ARG A 285 15.87 -5.11 0.70
CA ARG A 285 16.58 -3.95 0.16
C ARG A 285 18.09 -4.10 0.30
N ASP A 286 18.82 -3.17 -0.32
CA ASP A 286 20.27 -3.13 -0.26
C ASP A 286 20.75 -3.12 1.22
N PRO A 287 21.59 -4.10 1.63
CA PRO A 287 22.16 -4.15 2.98
C PRO A 287 22.92 -2.87 3.39
N ARG A 288 23.40 -2.06 2.44
CA ARG A 288 24.08 -0.79 2.71
C ARG A 288 23.23 0.18 3.52
N GLU A 289 21.90 0.16 3.40
CA GLU A 289 21.03 1.03 4.21
C GLU A 289 21.18 0.73 5.72
N VAL A 290 21.51 -0.52 6.07
CA VAL A 290 21.78 -0.94 7.45
C VAL A 290 23.25 -0.75 7.81
N LEU A 291 24.17 -1.11 6.92
CA LEU A 291 25.61 -1.10 7.16
C LEU A 291 26.22 0.31 7.17
N GLU A 292 25.56 1.28 6.53
CA GLU A 292 26.02 2.65 6.37
C GLU A 292 24.98 3.66 6.87
N PHE A 293 25.47 4.81 7.30
CA PHE A 293 24.68 5.97 7.66
C PHE A 293 25.34 7.22 7.09
N ALA A 294 24.59 8.03 6.34
CA ALA A 294 25.09 9.25 5.68
C ALA A 294 26.40 9.03 4.88
N GLY A 295 26.46 7.94 4.10
CA GLY A 295 27.62 7.57 3.28
C GLY A 295 28.83 7.05 4.07
N ARG A 296 28.69 6.84 5.39
CA ARG A 296 29.75 6.32 6.26
C ARG A 296 29.34 4.95 6.79
N ARG A 297 30.22 3.96 6.65
CA ARG A 297 30.01 2.64 7.25
C ARG A 297 29.98 2.74 8.77
N VAL A 298 28.93 2.19 9.38
CA VAL A 298 28.73 2.12 10.83
C VAL A 298 28.80 0.68 11.37
N ALA A 299 28.74 -0.32 10.49
CA ALA A 299 28.92 -1.74 10.84
C ALA A 299 30.39 -2.19 10.70
N ALA A 300 30.79 -3.19 11.50
CA ALA A 300 32.12 -3.82 11.40
C ALA A 300 32.44 -4.30 9.98
N ARG A 301 33.72 -4.30 9.59
CA ARG A 301 34.14 -4.78 8.24
C ARG A 301 33.86 -6.28 8.10
N GLY A 302 33.45 -6.70 6.91
CA GLY A 302 33.20 -8.11 6.57
C GLY A 302 31.83 -8.67 6.94
N VAL A 303 31.00 -7.95 7.72
CA VAL A 303 29.64 -8.40 8.05
C VAL A 303 28.65 -8.03 6.92
N SER A 304 27.63 -8.87 6.74
CA SER A 304 26.45 -8.61 5.91
C SER A 304 25.26 -8.15 6.76
N ALA A 305 24.18 -7.71 6.13
CA ALA A 305 22.92 -7.40 6.78
C ALA A 305 21.73 -7.98 6.01
N ARG A 306 20.66 -8.31 6.73
CA ARG A 306 19.32 -8.51 6.16
C ARG A 306 18.55 -7.19 6.28
N ASN A 307 17.76 -6.84 5.27
CA ASN A 307 17.09 -5.55 5.23
C ASN A 307 15.68 -5.67 4.64
N PRO A 308 14.76 -6.37 5.33
CA PRO A 308 13.36 -6.38 4.94
C PRO A 308 12.79 -4.97 5.09
N ALA A 309 12.19 -4.44 4.02
CA ALA A 309 11.60 -3.11 4.02
C ALA A 309 10.28 -3.03 4.79
N PHE A 310 9.64 -4.17 5.01
CA PHE A 310 8.30 -4.31 5.59
C PHE A 310 8.24 -5.52 6.52
N ASP A 311 7.29 -5.51 7.45
CA ASP A 311 6.85 -6.68 8.20
C ASP A 311 5.33 -6.83 8.11
N VAL A 312 4.83 -8.02 8.47
CA VAL A 312 3.39 -8.34 8.47
C VAL A 312 2.88 -8.31 9.90
N THR A 313 1.90 -7.47 10.15
CA THR A 313 1.15 -7.37 11.41
C THR A 313 -0.15 -8.16 11.29
N PRO A 314 -0.33 -9.23 12.09
CA PRO A 314 -1.58 -9.98 12.08
C PRO A 314 -2.78 -9.16 12.52
N ALA A 315 -3.92 -9.34 11.85
CA ALA A 315 -5.16 -8.59 12.10
C ALA A 315 -5.60 -8.60 13.57
N ARG A 316 -5.39 -9.72 14.28
CA ARG A 316 -5.73 -9.89 15.71
C ARG A 316 -5.01 -8.92 16.66
N LEU A 317 -3.92 -8.28 16.23
CA LEU A 317 -3.20 -7.29 17.03
C LEU A 317 -3.73 -5.87 16.82
N LEU A 318 -4.65 -5.68 15.88
CA LEU A 318 -5.21 -4.39 15.52
C LEU A 318 -6.54 -4.16 16.24
N THR A 319 -6.73 -2.94 16.73
CA THR A 319 -8.04 -2.47 17.18
C THR A 319 -8.97 -2.22 16.00
N GLY A 320 -8.44 -1.68 14.91
CA GLY A 320 -9.25 -1.41 13.73
C GLY A 320 -8.48 -0.81 12.55
N ILE A 321 -9.17 -0.69 11.42
CA ILE A 321 -8.67 -0.06 10.20
C ILE A 321 -9.60 1.08 9.82
N VAL A 322 -9.06 2.29 9.63
CA VAL A 322 -9.77 3.44 9.08
C VAL A 322 -9.58 3.47 7.57
N THR A 323 -10.69 3.57 6.84
CA THR A 323 -10.72 3.81 5.39
C THR A 323 -11.52 5.08 5.08
N GLU A 324 -11.46 5.55 3.84
CA GLU A 324 -12.23 6.66 3.26
C GLU A 324 -13.76 6.46 3.28
N HIS A 325 -14.23 5.34 3.81
CA HIS A 325 -15.64 4.99 3.86
C HIS A 325 -16.11 4.55 5.25
N GLY A 326 -15.24 4.65 6.26
CA GLY A 326 -15.57 4.29 7.64
C GLY A 326 -14.48 3.46 8.30
N ARG A 327 -14.84 2.78 9.39
CA ARG A 327 -13.92 1.98 10.20
C ARG A 327 -14.30 0.51 10.14
N ILE A 328 -13.29 -0.36 10.11
CA ILE A 328 -13.42 -1.81 10.23
C ILE A 328 -12.92 -2.17 11.64
N SER A 329 -13.80 -2.70 12.48
CA SER A 329 -13.51 -3.17 13.84
C SER A 329 -14.64 -4.13 14.27
N PRO A 330 -14.37 -5.38 14.68
CA PRO A 330 -13.04 -6.02 14.74
C PRO A 330 -12.40 -6.18 13.35
N VAL A 331 -11.10 -6.47 13.31
CA VAL A 331 -10.38 -6.73 12.06
C VAL A 331 -10.30 -8.24 11.83
N ASP A 332 -11.17 -8.72 10.96
CA ASP A 332 -11.18 -10.09 10.47
C ASP A 332 -11.69 -10.13 9.02
N ARG A 333 -11.64 -11.32 8.43
CA ARG A 333 -12.08 -11.55 7.06
C ARG A 333 -13.53 -11.10 6.83
N ASP A 334 -14.44 -11.42 7.74
CA ASP A 334 -15.87 -11.17 7.55
C ASP A 334 -16.17 -9.67 7.61
N SER A 335 -15.54 -8.96 8.55
CA SER A 335 -15.66 -7.50 8.71
C SER A 335 -15.03 -6.77 7.52
N VAL A 336 -13.90 -7.26 6.99
CA VAL A 336 -13.31 -6.76 5.74
C VAL A 336 -14.27 -6.99 4.59
N GLU A 337 -14.74 -8.22 4.35
CA GLU A 337 -15.65 -8.53 3.25
C GLU A 337 -16.96 -7.71 3.34
N ALA A 338 -17.55 -7.56 4.53
CA ALA A 338 -18.75 -6.75 4.77
C ALA A 338 -18.53 -5.26 4.44
N HIS A 339 -17.35 -4.71 4.75
CA HIS A 339 -16.98 -3.33 4.42
C HIS A 339 -16.94 -3.08 2.91
N PHE A 340 -16.63 -4.10 2.10
CA PHE A 340 -16.66 -4.01 0.64
C PHE A 340 -18.02 -4.40 0.04
N GLN A 341 -18.78 -5.31 0.67
CA GLN A 341 -20.10 -5.75 0.19
C GLN A 341 -21.22 -4.72 0.42
N SER A 342 -21.20 -4.04 1.58
CA SER A 342 -22.17 -2.98 1.93
C SER A 342 -22.15 -1.76 0.98
N ARG A 343 -21.29 -1.81 -0.05
CA ARG A 343 -21.05 -0.74 -1.03
C ARG A 343 -21.22 -1.18 -2.48
N ALA A 344 -21.70 -2.40 -2.74
CA ALA A 344 -22.19 -2.77 -4.08
C ALA A 344 -23.60 -2.17 -4.29
N PRO A 345 -23.84 -1.40 -5.37
CA PRO A 345 -23.62 -1.90 -6.72
C PRO A 345 -23.12 -0.86 -7.75
N LEU A 346 -21.82 -0.82 -8.09
CA LEU A 346 -21.30 -0.02 -9.23
C LEU A 346 -20.05 -0.60 -9.94
N ILE A 347 -19.75 -1.90 -9.78
CA ILE A 347 -18.72 -2.62 -10.56
C ILE A 347 -19.37 -3.80 -11.27
N ARG A 348 -20.37 -3.54 -12.12
CA ARG A 348 -20.83 -4.48 -13.16
C ARG A 348 -21.15 -3.70 -14.43
N SER A 349 -20.11 -3.27 -15.13
CA SER A 349 -20.13 -3.13 -16.58
C SER A 349 -18.70 -3.28 -17.08
N GLY A 350 -18.42 -4.34 -17.83
CA GLY A 350 -17.07 -4.59 -18.34
C GLY A 350 -16.67 -6.05 -18.54
N LEU A 351 -17.52 -7.03 -18.26
CA LEU A 351 -17.30 -8.41 -18.73
C LEU A 351 -18.55 -8.88 -19.44
N HIS A 352 -18.48 -8.87 -20.78
CA HIS A 352 -19.39 -9.58 -21.65
C HIS A 352 -19.38 -11.06 -21.27
N GLU A 353 -20.47 -11.54 -20.68
CA GLU A 353 -20.84 -12.95 -20.83
C GLU A 353 -21.34 -13.13 -22.27
N SER A 354 -20.55 -13.78 -23.10
CA SER A 354 -21.03 -14.37 -24.35
C SER A 354 -21.96 -15.52 -24.01
N ARG A 355 -23.26 -15.25 -23.87
CA ARG A 355 -24.28 -16.29 -23.96
C ARG A 355 -24.72 -16.38 -25.41
N GLY A 356 -24.23 -17.42 -26.08
CA GLY A 356 -24.70 -17.83 -27.39
C GLY A 356 -26.18 -18.16 -27.31
N GLN A 357 -26.97 -17.42 -28.06
CA GLN A 357 -28.36 -17.73 -28.34
C GLN A 357 -28.39 -18.35 -29.73
N SER A 358 -28.79 -19.62 -29.82
CA SER A 358 -29.31 -20.20 -31.04
C SER A 358 -30.47 -21.12 -30.68
N ASP A 359 -31.66 -20.50 -30.59
CA ASP A 359 -32.90 -21.21 -30.82
C ASP A 359 -33.00 -21.52 -32.32
N LYS A 360 -33.34 -22.77 -32.65
CA LYS A 360 -34.25 -23.07 -33.75
C LYS A 360 -34.87 -24.45 -33.53
N ASP A 361 -36.19 -24.42 -33.49
CA ASP A 361 -37.13 -25.52 -33.44
C ASP A 361 -36.95 -26.57 -34.54
N GLY A 362 -37.40 -27.80 -34.25
CA GLY A 362 -38.28 -28.49 -35.19
C GLY A 362 -37.89 -29.90 -35.65
N ALA A 363 -38.66 -30.87 -35.12
CA ALA A 363 -39.19 -32.06 -35.81
C ALA A 363 -38.46 -33.42 -35.74
N GLN A 364 -39.17 -34.34 -35.08
CA GLN A 364 -39.55 -35.69 -35.52
C GLN A 364 -38.59 -36.90 -35.34
N ALA A 365 -39.04 -37.74 -34.39
CA ALA A 365 -39.49 -39.13 -34.58
C ALA A 365 -38.47 -40.29 -34.63
N SER A 366 -38.74 -41.21 -33.69
CA SER A 366 -38.78 -42.68 -33.81
C SER A 366 -37.55 -43.52 -33.45
N GLY A 367 -37.80 -44.44 -32.51
CA GLY A 367 -37.39 -45.84 -32.64
C GLY A 367 -36.17 -46.28 -31.85
N GLY A 368 -36.35 -47.27 -30.96
CA GLY A 368 -35.23 -48.12 -30.51
C GLY A 368 -35.33 -48.60 -29.08
N ALA A 369 -35.79 -49.84 -28.91
CA ALA A 369 -36.04 -50.49 -27.63
C ALA A 369 -34.79 -51.17 -27.02
N GLN A 370 -34.95 -51.58 -25.74
CA GLN A 370 -34.32 -52.73 -25.07
C GLN A 370 -32.81 -52.64 -24.78
N ALA A 371 -32.24 -53.23 -23.72
CA ALA A 371 -32.73 -53.88 -22.52
C ALA A 371 -31.51 -54.15 -21.61
N ASP A 372 -31.83 -54.48 -20.36
CA ASP A 372 -31.18 -55.54 -19.57
C ASP A 372 -29.79 -55.33 -18.92
N ARG A 373 -29.90 -55.16 -17.59
CA ARG A 373 -29.51 -56.14 -16.56
C ARG A 373 -28.06 -56.26 -16.07
N THR A 374 -28.01 -56.20 -14.73
CA THR A 374 -27.24 -57.04 -13.78
C THR A 374 -25.72 -56.84 -13.71
N ARG A 375 -25.01 -57.07 -12.60
CA ARG A 375 -25.24 -57.31 -11.15
C ARG A 375 -23.82 -57.63 -10.59
N ALA A 376 -23.68 -57.56 -9.26
CA ALA A 376 -22.69 -58.23 -8.41
C ALA A 376 -21.30 -57.55 -8.33
N GLN A 377 -20.85 -57.13 -7.13
CA GLN A 377 -20.21 -57.93 -6.06
C GLN A 377 -18.91 -58.55 -6.58
N ASP A 378 -17.74 -58.44 -5.94
CA ASP A 378 -17.47 -58.65 -4.52
C ASP A 378 -16.01 -58.26 -4.21
N GLY A 379 -15.67 -58.17 -2.92
CA GLY A 379 -14.38 -58.67 -2.44
C GLY A 379 -13.40 -57.67 -1.81
N GLY A 380 -13.35 -57.68 -0.47
CA GLY A 380 -12.14 -58.19 0.20
C GLY A 380 -11.20 -57.22 0.95
N GLN A 381 -11.39 -57.16 2.28
CA GLN A 381 -10.40 -57.27 3.39
C GLN A 381 -9.15 -56.35 3.40
N ALA A 382 -8.92 -55.46 4.39
CA ALA A 382 -8.67 -55.65 5.84
C ALA A 382 -7.32 -56.32 6.20
N GLY A 383 -6.43 -55.59 6.89
CA GLY A 383 -5.23 -56.16 7.54
C GLY A 383 -4.17 -55.12 8.00
N PRO A 384 -3.89 -54.96 9.32
CA PRO A 384 -3.08 -53.86 9.87
C PRO A 384 -1.71 -54.28 10.48
N SER A 385 -1.05 -53.32 11.15
CA SER A 385 0.07 -53.43 12.12
C SER A 385 1.49 -53.29 11.52
N LYS A 386 2.51 -52.71 12.17
CA LYS A 386 2.90 -52.68 13.59
C LYS A 386 3.92 -51.54 13.86
N ARG A 387 4.00 -51.16 15.15
CA ARG A 387 5.02 -50.30 15.80
C ARG A 387 6.36 -51.02 15.98
N SER A 388 7.45 -50.24 16.09
CA SER A 388 8.55 -50.41 17.09
C SER A 388 9.52 -49.22 16.96
N THR A 389 9.53 -48.26 17.89
CA THR A 389 10.52 -48.11 19.00
C THR A 389 11.99 -48.08 18.57
N HIS A 390 12.65 -46.93 18.74
CA HIS A 390 14.01 -46.90 19.23
C HIS A 390 14.19 -45.78 20.26
N ASP A 391 14.85 -46.20 21.34
CA ASP A 391 15.07 -45.54 22.62
C ASP A 391 16.47 -44.92 22.66
N ALA A 392 16.65 -44.09 23.68
CA ALA A 392 17.72 -43.19 24.07
C ALA A 392 19.18 -43.66 23.99
N SER A 393 20.10 -42.68 23.95
CA SER A 393 21.10 -42.38 25.02
C SER A 393 22.24 -41.51 24.46
N HIS A 394 22.41 -40.29 24.98
CA HIS A 394 23.44 -39.84 25.96
C HIS A 394 24.76 -39.35 25.36
N GLY A 395 25.23 -38.21 25.87
CA GLY A 395 26.63 -37.79 25.75
C GLY A 395 26.86 -36.29 25.92
N THR A 396 26.84 -35.85 27.20
CA THR A 396 27.59 -34.74 27.84
C THR A 396 27.86 -33.43 27.11
#